data_AF-A0A3B9WB27-F1
#
_entry.id   AF-A0A3B9WB27-F1
#
_cell.length_a   1.000
_cell.length_b   1.000
_cell.length_c   1.000
_cell.angle_alpha   90.00
_cell.angle_beta   90.00
_cell.angle_gamma   90.00
#
_symmetry.space_group_name_H-M   'P 1'
#
loop_
_entity.id
_entity.type
_entity.pdbx_description
1 polymer ?
#
loop_
_entity_poly.entity_id
_entity_poly.type
_entity_poly.pdbx_seq_one_letter_code
_entity_poly.pdbx_strand_id
1 'polypeptide(L)'
;GVRDDGTFIDPAAIRSLDERAREYVTRALPGLHPEPRDFLHCWVTDLPWSEDGVAVWEAGSVFFVAGHNLFKQAPALGRTLARAATGGGLRAELTPEARLGEAQG
;
A
#
# COMPACT_ATOMS: atom_id res chain seq x y z
N GLY A 1 -8.97 0.05 -9.29
CA GLY A 1 -7.57 0.05 -9.77
C GLY A 1 -7.55 0.45 -11.23
N VAL A 2 -6.44 1.02 -11.68
CA VAL A 2 -6.15 1.14 -13.12
C VAL A 2 -5.98 -0.27 -13.67
N ARG A 3 -6.61 -0.57 -14.81
CA ARG A 3 -6.44 -1.87 -15.48
C ARG A 3 -5.05 -1.95 -16.10
N ASP A 4 -4.58 -3.14 -16.43
CA ASP A 4 -3.24 -3.38 -17.01
C ASP A 4 -2.93 -2.56 -18.29
N ASP A 5 -3.95 -1.95 -18.91
CA ASP A 5 -3.88 -1.10 -20.10
C ASP A 5 -3.81 0.42 -19.80
N GLY A 6 -3.70 0.83 -18.53
CA GLY A 6 -3.65 2.24 -18.14
C GLY A 6 -5.01 2.94 -18.10
N THR A 7 -6.13 2.21 -18.27
CA THR A 7 -7.47 2.80 -18.22
C THR A 7 -7.95 3.06 -16.79
N PHE A 8 -8.67 4.16 -16.62
CA PHE A 8 -9.18 4.65 -15.34
C PHE A 8 -10.20 3.70 -14.70
N ILE A 9 -10.29 3.79 -13.37
CA ILE A 9 -11.29 3.10 -12.53
C ILE A 9 -12.69 3.36 -13.08
N ASP A 10 -13.50 2.31 -13.23
CA ASP A 10 -14.91 2.40 -13.63
C ASP A 10 -15.66 3.46 -12.79
N PRO A 11 -16.16 4.55 -13.40
CA PRO A 11 -16.87 5.61 -12.69
C PRO A 11 -18.12 5.10 -11.94
N ALA A 12 -18.77 4.05 -12.43
CA ALA A 12 -19.91 3.44 -11.74
C ALA A 12 -19.45 2.71 -10.47
N ALA A 13 -18.32 2.01 -10.53
CA ALA A 13 -17.73 1.35 -9.36
C ALA A 13 -17.34 2.36 -8.27
N ILE A 14 -16.79 3.53 -8.65
CA ILE A 14 -16.47 4.60 -7.68
C ILE A 14 -17.74 5.10 -6.99
N ARG A 15 -18.81 5.40 -7.76
CA ARG A 15 -20.09 5.85 -7.17
C ARG A 15 -20.68 4.82 -6.20
N SER A 16 -20.63 3.55 -6.57
CA SER A 16 -21.12 2.47 -5.70
C SER A 16 -20.33 2.36 -4.39
N LEU A 17 -19.00 2.56 -4.43
CA LEU A 17 -18.17 2.58 -3.22
C LEU A 17 -18.50 3.79 -2.34
N ASP A 18 -18.73 4.95 -2.94
CA ASP A 18 -19.10 6.19 -2.26
C ASP A 18 -20.47 6.08 -1.55
N GLU A 19 -21.48 5.54 -2.23
CA GLU A 19 -22.79 5.25 -1.63
C GLU A 19 -22.67 4.33 -0.42
N ARG A 20 -21.94 3.22 -0.55
CA ARG A 20 -21.69 2.27 0.56
C ARG A 20 -20.95 2.90 1.73
N ALA A 21 -20.00 3.80 1.45
CA ALA A 21 -19.28 4.52 2.50
C ALA A 21 -20.22 5.48 3.26
N ARG A 22 -21.07 6.23 2.56
CA ARG A 22 -22.08 7.10 3.18
C ARG A 22 -23.06 6.32 4.05
N GLU A 23 -23.56 5.19 3.56
CA GLU A 23 -24.47 4.32 4.32
C GLU A 23 -23.79 3.80 5.59
N TYR A 24 -22.53 3.37 5.48
CA TYR A 24 -21.76 2.92 6.63
C TYR A 24 -21.57 4.04 7.66
N VAL A 25 -21.12 5.22 7.25
CA VAL A 25 -20.90 6.37 8.15
C VAL A 25 -22.19 6.77 8.84
N THR A 26 -23.29 6.89 8.10
CA THR A 26 -24.61 7.24 8.65
C THR A 26 -25.05 6.27 9.74
N ARG A 27 -24.82 4.97 9.54
CA ARG A 27 -25.21 3.92 10.48
C ARG A 27 -24.26 3.77 11.67
N ALA A 28 -22.95 3.82 11.42
CA ALA A 28 -21.93 3.43 12.41
C ALA A 28 -21.34 4.61 13.19
N LEU A 29 -21.43 5.84 12.67
CA LEU A 29 -20.78 7.04 13.23
C LEU A 29 -21.79 8.20 13.39
N PRO A 30 -22.81 8.04 14.26
CA PRO A 30 -23.81 9.09 14.47
C PRO A 30 -23.15 10.39 14.96
N GLY A 31 -23.48 11.50 14.30
CA GLY A 31 -22.87 12.82 14.55
C GLY A 31 -21.73 13.19 13.60
N LEU A 32 -21.20 12.24 12.81
CA LEU A 32 -20.32 12.55 11.69
C LEU A 32 -21.15 12.85 10.44
N HIS A 33 -20.80 13.91 9.71
CA HIS A 33 -21.44 14.25 8.45
C HIS A 33 -21.08 13.20 7.38
N PRO A 34 -22.05 12.53 6.74
CA PRO A 34 -21.76 11.41 5.83
C PRO A 34 -21.24 11.84 4.47
N GLU A 35 -21.46 13.09 4.05
CA GLU A 35 -20.92 13.60 2.78
C GLU A 35 -19.40 13.71 2.82
N PRO A 36 -18.66 13.06 1.90
CA PRO A 36 -17.22 13.25 1.76
C PRO A 36 -16.89 14.71 1.44
N ARG A 37 -15.83 15.23 2.07
CA ARG A 37 -15.34 16.57 1.77
C ARG A 37 -14.61 16.62 0.42
N ASP A 38 -13.75 15.64 0.18
CA ASP A 38 -12.86 15.53 -0.98
C ASP A 38 -12.53 14.05 -1.24
N PHE A 39 -12.07 13.73 -2.47
CA PHE A 39 -11.61 12.38 -2.85
C PHE A 39 -10.10 12.37 -3.09
N LEU A 40 -9.40 11.41 -2.48
CA LEU A 40 -7.97 11.18 -2.67
C LEU A 40 -7.73 9.86 -3.38
N HIS A 41 -7.19 9.94 -4.61
CA HIS A 41 -6.79 8.76 -5.36
C HIS A 41 -5.33 8.39 -5.05
N CYS A 42 -5.15 7.38 -4.21
CA CYS A 42 -3.83 6.84 -3.89
C CYS A 42 -3.45 5.77 -4.90
N TRP A 43 -2.30 5.95 -5.54
CA TRP A 43 -1.65 4.89 -6.31
C TRP A 43 -0.91 3.99 -5.34
N VAL A 44 -1.06 2.70 -5.54
CA VAL A 44 -0.49 1.67 -4.66
C VAL A 44 0.31 0.70 -5.51
N THR A 45 1.35 0.14 -4.92
CA THR A 45 2.17 -0.87 -5.56
C THR A 45 1.88 -2.19 -4.91
N ASP A 46 1.27 -3.11 -5.66
CA ASP A 46 1.03 -4.47 -5.21
C ASP A 46 2.14 -5.40 -5.70
N LEU A 47 2.50 -6.37 -4.87
CA LEU A 47 3.50 -7.37 -5.21
C LEU A 47 2.81 -8.68 -5.58
N PRO A 48 3.40 -9.52 -6.46
CA PRO A 48 2.72 -10.70 -7.01
C PRO A 48 2.25 -11.75 -5.97
N TRP A 49 2.74 -11.69 -4.73
CA TRP A 49 2.39 -12.65 -3.69
C TRP A 49 1.33 -12.17 -2.70
N SER A 50 1.13 -10.85 -2.53
CA SER A 50 0.16 -10.31 -1.57
C SER A 50 -0.05 -8.81 -1.75
N GLU A 51 -1.27 -8.34 -1.50
CA GLU A 51 -1.57 -6.90 -1.35
C GLU A 51 -0.86 -6.30 -0.13
N ASP A 52 -0.60 -7.09 0.91
CA ASP A 52 0.20 -6.67 2.07
C ASP A 52 1.72 -6.90 1.86
N GLY A 53 2.12 -7.25 0.63
CA GLY A 53 3.49 -7.57 0.28
C GLY A 53 4.43 -6.37 0.42
N VAL A 54 5.63 -6.60 0.96
CA VAL A 54 6.71 -5.59 1.01
C VAL A 54 8.04 -6.24 0.64
N ALA A 55 8.81 -5.60 -0.24
CA ALA A 55 10.17 -6.02 -0.56
C ALA A 55 11.06 -4.85 -0.96
N VAL A 56 12.36 -5.09 -0.92
CA VAL A 56 13.40 -4.16 -1.34
C VAL A 56 14.30 -4.85 -2.37
N TRP A 57 14.44 -4.22 -3.55
CA TRP A 57 15.41 -4.62 -4.57
C TRP A 57 16.63 -3.72 -4.48
N GLU A 58 17.80 -4.27 -4.77
CA GLU A 58 19.06 -3.56 -4.78
C GLU A 58 19.66 -3.56 -6.20
N ALA A 59 20.13 -2.39 -6.64
CA ALA A 59 20.92 -2.26 -7.85
C ALA A 59 22.12 -1.35 -7.58
N GLY A 60 23.28 -1.95 -7.30
CA GLY A 60 24.45 -1.20 -6.83
C GLY A 60 24.16 -0.54 -5.48
N SER A 61 24.27 0.78 -5.40
CA SER A 61 24.00 1.55 -4.18
C SER A 61 22.54 2.01 -4.03
N VAL A 62 21.64 1.60 -4.94
CA VAL A 62 20.25 2.04 -4.96
C VAL A 62 19.33 0.96 -4.39
N PHE A 63 18.48 1.37 -3.44
CA PHE A 63 17.43 0.53 -2.85
C PHE A 63 16.07 0.96 -3.38
N PHE A 64 15.34 0.03 -4.00
CA PHE A 64 13.97 0.21 -4.47
C PHE A 64 13.02 -0.50 -3.50
N VAL A 65 12.23 0.26 -2.77
CA VAL A 65 11.24 -0.29 -1.84
C VAL A 65 9.89 -0.31 -2.54
N ALA A 66 9.24 -1.47 -2.56
CA ALA A 66 7.89 -1.59 -3.08
C ALA A 66 6.99 -2.36 -2.11
N GLY A 67 5.70 -2.02 -2.18
CA GLY A 67 4.65 -2.60 -1.35
C GLY A 67 3.53 -1.60 -1.11
N HIS A 68 2.40 -2.11 -0.63
CA HIS A 68 1.20 -1.32 -0.40
C HIS A 68 1.27 -0.67 0.99
N ASN A 69 0.72 0.54 1.13
CA ASN A 69 0.49 1.20 2.43
C ASN A 69 1.75 1.32 3.31
N LEU A 70 2.93 1.50 2.69
CA LEU A 70 4.23 1.57 3.38
C LEU A 70 4.30 2.66 4.46
N PHE A 71 3.43 3.67 4.39
CA PHE A 71 3.31 4.70 5.42
C PHE A 71 3.14 4.12 6.83
N LYS A 72 2.40 2.99 6.97
CA LYS A 72 2.17 2.32 8.25
C LYS A 72 3.48 1.82 8.88
N GLN A 73 4.46 1.52 8.03
CA GLN A 73 5.75 0.94 8.40
C GLN A 73 6.91 1.95 8.27
N ALA A 74 6.64 3.20 7.92
CA ALA A 74 7.66 4.17 7.52
C ALA A 74 8.80 4.33 8.55
N PRO A 75 8.56 4.42 9.88
CA PRO A 75 9.65 4.53 10.85
C PRO A 75 10.56 3.29 10.88
N ALA A 76 9.98 2.09 10.77
CA ALA A 76 10.73 0.84 10.82
C ALA A 76 11.50 0.59 9.50
N LEU A 77 10.84 0.85 8.37
CA LEU A 77 11.45 0.78 7.04
C LEU A 77 12.59 1.79 6.90
N GLY A 78 12.38 3.04 7.31
CA GLY A 78 13.40 4.09 7.23
C GLY A 78 14.67 3.73 7.99
N ARG A 79 14.56 3.21 9.22
CA ARG A 79 15.72 2.74 9.99
C ARG A 79 16.43 1.57 9.31
N THR A 80 15.67 0.61 8.76
CA THR A 80 16.23 -0.56 8.10
C THR A 80 16.98 -0.18 6.83
N LEU A 81 16.41 0.72 6.02
CA LEU A 81 17.03 1.23 4.80
C LEU A 81 18.26 2.08 5.09
N ALA A 82 18.21 2.95 6.12
CA ALA A 82 19.37 3.72 6.53
C ALA A 82 20.54 2.80 6.93
N ARG A 83 20.27 1.76 7.72
CA ARG A 83 21.28 0.76 8.09
C ARG A 83 21.85 0.03 6.86
N ALA A 84 21.01 -0.34 5.91
CA ALA A 84 21.45 -1.01 4.68
C ALA A 84 22.36 -0.09 3.85
N ALA A 85 21.96 1.17 3.66
CA ALA A 85 22.72 2.18 2.92
C ALA A 85 24.08 2.52 3.55
N THR A 86 24.21 2.37 4.87
CA THR A 86 25.48 2.60 5.58
C THR A 86 26.32 1.32 5.76
N GLY A 87 26.05 0.25 5.00
CA GLY A 87 26.86 -0.97 4.99
C GLY A 87 26.50 -2.02 6.04
N GLY A 88 25.40 -1.84 6.77
CA GLY A 88 24.89 -2.86 7.70
C GLY A 88 24.19 -4.03 7.01
N GLY A 89 23.97 -3.93 5.70
CA GLY A 89 23.24 -4.91 4.89
C GLY A 89 21.72 -4.83 5.07
N LEU A 90 21.02 -5.27 4.03
CA LEU A 90 19.56 -5.40 4.04
C LEU A 90 19.13 -6.56 4.94
N ARG A 91 17.99 -6.39 5.61
CA ARG A 91 17.36 -7.45 6.38
C ARG A 91 16.86 -8.55 5.46
N ALA A 92 17.15 -9.81 5.80
CA ALA A 92 16.78 -10.97 4.97
C ALA A 92 15.27 -11.04 4.69
N GLU A 93 14.45 -10.60 5.65
CA GLU A 93 13.00 -10.61 5.51
C GLU A 93 12.47 -9.56 4.51
N LEU A 94 13.29 -8.60 4.09
CA LEU A 94 12.93 -7.59 3.10
C LEU A 94 13.40 -7.96 1.69
N THR A 95 14.11 -9.06 1.51
CA THR A 95 14.46 -9.49 0.15
C THR A 95 13.22 -10.03 -0.56
N PRO A 96 13.13 -9.93 -1.90
CA PRO A 96 11.96 -10.43 -2.63
C PRO A 96 11.69 -11.92 -2.42
N GLU A 97 12.75 -12.73 -2.20
CA GLU A 97 12.67 -14.17 -1.99
C GLU A 97 11.97 -14.53 -0.68
N ALA A 98 12.00 -13.65 0.32
CA ALA A 98 11.34 -13.87 1.60
C ALA A 98 9.81 -13.73 1.52
N ARG A 99 9.28 -13.12 0.44
CA ARG A 99 7.84 -12.92 0.18
C ARG A 99 7.09 -12.41 1.41
N LEU A 100 7.68 -11.42 2.11
CA LEU A 100 7.08 -10.84 3.30
C LEU A 100 5.66 -10.35 3.01
N GLY A 101 4.71 -10.69 3.89
CA GLY A 101 3.30 -10.38 3.72
C GLY A 101 2.49 -11.48 3.00
N GLU A 102 3.13 -12.57 2.55
CA GLU A 102 2.41 -13.76 2.11
C GLU A 102 1.64 -14.39 3.28
N ALA A 103 0.38 -14.78 3.03
CA ALA A 103 -0.44 -15.44 4.02
C ALA A 103 0.19 -16.78 4.42
N GLN A 104 0.31 -17.01 5.72
CA GLN A 104 0.76 -18.30 6.25
C GLN A 104 -0.44 -19.26 6.17
N GLY A 105 -0.33 -20.28 5.31
CA GLY A 105 -1.34 -21.32 5.13
C GLY A 105 -1.50 -22.25 6.33
#